data_AF-A0A3N4KD96-F1
#
_entry.id   AF-A0A3N4KD96-F1
#
_cell.length_a   1.000
_cell.length_b   1.000
_cell.length_c   1.000
_cell.angle_alpha   90.00
_cell.angle_beta   90.00
_cell.angle_gamma   90.00
#
_symmetry.space_group_name_H-M   'P 1'
#
loop_
_entity.id
_entity.type
_entity.pdbx_description
1 polymer ?
#
loop_
_entity_poly.entity_id
_entity_poly.type
_entity_poly.pdbx_seq_one_letter_code
_entity_poly.pdbx_strand_id
1 'polypeptide(L)' 'MPPPALLSTPAVRRQNLLIEFASLKHAAPAGVYMSLTPSDPTLWSGAPTTAASSNSQSTSHPPTPPLHQP' A
#
# COMPACT_ATOMS: atom_id res chain seq x y z
N MET A 1 -34.55 -13.67 16.68
CA MET A 1 -33.17 -13.73 17.20
C MET A 1 -32.46 -14.85 16.43
N PRO A 2 -31.47 -14.56 15.58
CA PRO A 2 -30.66 -15.63 15.01
C PRO A 2 -29.95 -16.38 16.15
N PRO A 3 -29.83 -17.71 16.09
CA PRO A 3 -29.17 -18.47 17.15
C PRO A 3 -27.71 -17.98 17.34
N PRO A 4 -27.23 -17.82 18.59
CA PRO A 4 -25.94 -17.21 18.90
C PRO A 4 -24.74 -17.94 18.28
N ALA A 5 -24.92 -19.20 17.85
CA ALA A 5 -23.89 -19.99 17.19
C ALA A 5 -23.52 -19.49 15.78
N LEU A 6 -24.42 -18.81 15.06
CA LEU A 6 -24.16 -18.35 13.68
C LEU A 6 -23.06 -17.28 13.64
N LEU A 7 -23.07 -16.35 14.60
CA LEU A 7 -22.10 -15.26 14.72
C LEU A 7 -20.68 -15.74 15.05
N SER A 8 -20.55 -16.92 15.64
CA SER A 8 -19.26 -17.54 15.98
C SER A 8 -18.69 -18.46 14.91
N THR A 9 -19.42 -18.72 13.82
CA THR A 9 -18.92 -19.61 12.77
C THR A 9 -17.70 -19.00 12.06
N PRO A 10 -16.70 -19.83 11.67
CA PRO A 10 -15.55 -19.34 10.91
C PRO A 10 -15.94 -18.63 9.62
N ALA A 11 -17.04 -19.03 8.97
CA ALA A 11 -17.55 -18.41 7.76
C ALA A 11 -18.06 -16.98 8.01
N VAL A 12 -18.87 -16.77 9.05
CA VAL A 12 -19.37 -15.42 9.41
C VAL A 12 -18.22 -14.51 9.84
N ARG A 13 -17.24 -15.04 10.59
CA ARG A 13 -16.03 -14.28 10.95
C ARG A 13 -15.23 -13.86 9.71
N ARG A 14 -15.03 -14.75 8.73
CA ARG A 14 -14.38 -14.40 7.46
C ARG A 14 -15.15 -13.33 6.70
N GLN A 15 -16.48 -13.45 6.63
CA GLN A 15 -17.31 -12.46 5.96
C GLN A 15 -17.20 -11.07 6.60
N ASN A 16 -17.19 -11.01 7.94
CA ASN A 16 -16.98 -9.74 8.66
C ASN A 16 -15.61 -9.12 8.34
N LEU A 17 -14.54 -9.91 8.35
CA LEU A 17 -13.20 -9.41 8.00
C LEU A 17 -13.15 -8.84 6.59
N LEU A 18 -13.79 -9.50 5.62
CA LEU A 18 -13.87 -8.99 4.25
C LEU A 18 -14.65 -7.67 4.15
N ILE A 19 -15.74 -7.54 4.94
CA ILE A 19 -16.53 -6.30 5.01
C ILE A 19 -15.69 -5.19 5.63
N GLU A 20 -15.05 -5.44 6.77
CA GLU A 20 -14.18 -4.48 7.44
C GLU A 20 -13.03 -4.04 6.54
N PHE A 21 -12.39 -4.97 5.82
CA PHE A 21 -11.37 -4.65 4.84
C PHE A 21 -11.91 -3.75 3.72
N ALA A 22 -13.09 -4.06 3.16
CA ALA A 22 -13.68 -3.25 2.10
C ALA A 22 -13.98 -1.82 2.57
N SER A 23 -14.51 -1.68 3.79
CA SER A 23 -14.74 -0.38 4.44
C SER A 23 -13.42 0.37 4.66
N LEU A 24 -12.39 -0.30 5.19
CA LEU A 24 -11.09 0.31 5.43
C LEU A 24 -10.45 0.75 4.10
N LYS A 25 -10.52 -0.08 3.06
CA LYS A 25 -10.00 0.24 1.71
C LYS A 25 -10.70 1.44 1.09
N HIS A 26 -12.01 1.57 1.32
CA HIS A 26 -12.77 2.74 0.88
C HIS A 26 -12.40 4.01 1.66
N ALA A 27 -12.16 3.90 2.96
CA ALA A 27 -11.76 5.01 3.83
C ALA A 27 -10.25 5.32 3.79
N ALA A 28 -9.48 4.60 2.97
CA ALA A 28 -8.04 4.75 2.91
C ALA A 28 -7.65 6.18 2.47
N PRO A 29 -6.63 6.79 3.11
CA PRO A 29 -6.09 8.05 2.63
C PRO A 29 -5.59 7.93 1.17
N ALA A 30 -5.68 9.04 0.43
CA ALA A 30 -5.16 9.09 -0.94
C ALA A 30 -3.67 8.69 -0.96
N GLY A 31 -3.31 7.81 -1.90
CA GLY A 31 -1.94 7.31 -2.01
C GLY A 31 -1.59 6.19 -1.04
N VAL A 32 -2.56 5.50 -0.44
CA VAL A 32 -2.34 4.25 0.31
C VAL A 32 -3.06 3.10 -0.40
N TYR A 33 -2.29 2.06 -0.76
CA TYR A 33 -2.82 0.81 -1.27
C TYR A 33 -2.99 -0.19 -0.13
N MET A 34 -4.13 -0.88 -0.07
CA MET A 34 -4.38 -1.96 0.89
C MET A 34 -4.69 -3.28 0.20
N SER A 35 -4.16 -4.37 0.76
CA SER A 35 -4.33 -5.74 0.26
C SER A 35 -4.57 -6.76 1.38
N LEU A 36 -5.16 -7.89 0.99
CA LEU A 36 -5.35 -9.07 1.83
C LEU A 36 -4.34 -10.14 1.46
N THR A 37 -3.94 -10.94 2.45
CA THR A 37 -3.22 -12.18 2.19
C THR A 37 -4.23 -13.25 1.71
N PRO A 38 -4.09 -13.82 0.50
CA PRO A 38 -5.08 -14.77 -0.05
C PRO A 38 -5.27 -16.03 0.80
N SER A 39 -4.22 -16.46 1.50
CA SER A 39 -4.25 -17.61 2.41
C SER A 39 -4.85 -17.31 3.77
N ASP A 40 -4.87 -16.03 4.20
CA ASP A 40 -5.35 -15.62 5.51
C ASP A 40 -6.01 -14.23 5.48
N PRO A 41 -7.35 -14.14 5.48
CA PRO A 41 -8.08 -12.88 5.45
C PRO A 41 -8.05 -12.14 6.79
N THR A 42 -7.34 -12.61 7.81
CA THR A 42 -7.05 -11.83 9.03
C THR A 42 -5.82 -10.94 8.88
N LEU A 43 -4.97 -11.19 7.86
CA LEU A 43 -3.72 -10.47 7.61
C LEU A 43 -3.88 -9.46 6.48
N TRP A 44 -3.88 -8.18 6.84
CA TRP A 44 -4.03 -7.06 5.91
C TRP A 44 -2.76 -6.23 5.89
N SER A 45 -2.42 -5.70 4.73
CA SER A 45 -1.22 -4.88 4.53
C SER A 45 -1.59 -3.55 3.89
N GLY A 46 -0.97 -2.47 4.35
CA GLY A 46 -1.06 -1.14 3.75
C GLY A 46 0.31 -0.67 3.31
N ALA A 47 0.43 -0.23 2.05
CA ALA A 47 1.65 0.34 1.51
C ALA A 47 1.39 1.73 0.91
N PRO A 48 2.25 2.73 1.17
CA PRO A 48 2.15 4.00 0.49
C PRO A 48 2.42 3.80 -1.01
N THR A 49 1.50 4.24 -1.85
CA THR A 49 1.60 4.30 -3.32
C THR A 49 2.53 5.42 -3.75
N THR A 50 3.59 5.71 -2.99
CA THR A 50 4.62 6.64 -3.41
C THR A 50 5.19 6.11 -4.70
N ALA A 51 4.88 6.77 -5.81
CA ALA A 51 5.64 6.66 -7.02
C ALA A 51 7.05 7.06 -6.61
N ALA A 52 7.93 6.07 -6.43
CA ALA A 52 9.33 6.32 -6.22
C ALA A 52 9.82 7.01 -7.50
N SER A 53 9.79 8.34 -7.50
CA SER A 53 10.51 9.14 -8.46
C SER A 53 11.97 8.83 -8.21
N SER A 54 12.45 7.80 -8.89
CA SER A 54 13.87 7.48 -8.99
C SER A 54 14.50 8.69 -9.66
N ASN A 55 14.93 9.66 -8.85
CA ASN A 55 15.64 10.83 -9.34
C ASN A 55 17.05 10.37 -9.71
N SER A 56 17.20 9.88 -10.94
CA SER A 56 18.49 9.69 -11.58
C SER A 56 19.08 11.07 -11.85
N GLN A 57 19.55 11.76 -10.80
CA GLN A 57 20.28 13.01 -10.94
C GLN A 57 21.67 12.68 -11.49
N SER A 58 21.74 12.52 -12.81
CA SER A 58 23.00 12.54 -13.55
C SER A 58 23.51 13.97 -13.46
N THR A 59 24.34 14.28 -12.47
CA THR A 59 25.05 15.54 -12.38
C THR A 59 26.12 15.56 -13.47
N SER A 60 25.73 15.91 -14.70
CA SER A 60 26.68 16.26 -15.75
C SER A 60 27.35 17.57 -15.34
N HIS A 61 28.53 17.47 -14.72
CA HIS A 61 29.44 18.61 -14.61
C HIS A 61 29.71 19.17 -16.02
N PRO A 62 29.70 20.51 -16.21
CA PRO A 62 30.13 21.10 -17.49
C PRO A 62 31.64 20.85 -17.67
N PRO A 63 32.13 20.53 -18.88
CA PRO A 63 33.56 20.46 -19.13
C PRO A 63 34.17 21.87 -19.01
N THR A 64 35.15 22.03 -18.12
CA THR A 64 35.94 23.26 -17.97
C THR A 64 36.64 23.56 -19.30
N PRO A 65 36.48 24.75 -19.92
CA PRO A 65 37.29 25.12 -21.09
C PRO A 65 38.76 25.30 -20.66
N PRO A 66 39.74 24.97 -21.52
CA PRO A 66 41.15 25.07 -21.17
C PRO A 66 41.52 26.53 -20.91
N LEU A 67 42.13 26.76 -19.75
CA LEU A 67 42.64 28.06 -19.33
C LEU A 67 43.87 28.39 -20.19
N HIS A 68 43.70 29.24 -21.21
CA HIS A 68 44.83 29.92 -21.83
C HIS A 68 45.47 30.85 -20.80
N GLN A 69 46.75 30.64 -20.49
CA GLN A 69 47.58 31.56 -19.72
C GLN A 69 48.78 32.02 -20.59
N PRO A 70 49.30 33.24 -20.37
CA PRO A 70 50.08 34.05 -21.32
C PRO A 70 51.49 33.56 -21.61
#